data_AF-A0A368GMB8-F1
#
_entry.id   AF-A0A368GMB8-F1
#
_cell.length_a   1.000
_cell.length_b   1.000
_cell.length_c   1.000
_cell.angle_alpha   90.00
_cell.angle_beta   90.00
_cell.angle_gamma   90.00
#
_symmetry.space_group_name_H-M   'P 1'
#
loop_
_entity.id
_entity.type
_entity.pdbx_description
1 polymer ?
#
loop_
_entity_poly.entity_id
_entity_poly.type
_entity_poly.pdbx_seq_one_letter_code
_entity_poly.pdbx_strand_id
1 'polypeptide(L)'
;MNIFKARNLRCRGDGAISMRVSLLGNDEKRLKRKKTASRRNVRNAQFNESLNFGVPKRSLCDISLEIEVRFECGSNLNLDGKGKCWAVVRTP
;
A
#
# COMPACT_ATOMS: atom_id res chain seq x y z
N MET A 1 -0.84 11.17 -2.11
CA MET A 1 -1.69 10.35 -1.22
C MET A 1 -1.05 10.33 0.16
N ASN A 2 -1.81 10.66 1.21
CA ASN A 2 -1.29 10.68 2.57
C ASN A 2 -1.67 9.39 3.30
N ILE A 3 -0.67 8.68 3.81
CA ILE A 3 -0.82 7.47 4.62
C ILE A 3 -0.59 7.86 6.08
N PHE A 4 -1.66 8.01 6.85
CA PHE A 4 -1.55 8.44 8.24
C PHE A 4 -1.33 7.26 9.17
N LYS A 5 -2.28 6.32 9.22
CA LYS A 5 -2.26 5.21 10.18
C LYS A 5 -3.03 4.00 9.68
N ALA A 6 -2.71 2.83 10.23
CA ALA A 6 -3.54 1.64 10.15
C ALA A 6 -3.67 1.00 11.52
N ARG A 7 -4.85 0.44 11.79
CA ARG A 7 -5.24 -0.08 13.10
C ARG A 7 -5.85 -1.46 12.97
N ASN A 8 -5.83 -2.20 14.08
CA ASN A 8 -6.39 -3.55 14.19
C ASN A 8 -5.83 -4.52 13.14
N LEU A 9 -4.55 -4.35 12.79
CA LEU A 9 -3.88 -5.24 11.86
C LEU A 9 -3.66 -6.61 12.51
N ARG A 10 -3.92 -7.66 11.73
CA ARG A 10 -3.69 -9.05 12.15
C ARG A 10 -2.26 -9.44 11.80
N CYS A 11 -1.30 -8.95 12.57
CA CYS A 11 0.10 -9.38 12.47
C CYS A 11 0.32 -10.59 13.39
N ARG A 12 0.90 -11.65 12.85
CA ARG A 12 1.29 -12.85 13.60
C ARG A 12 2.81 -12.85 13.73
N GLY A 13 3.33 -12.71 14.95
CA GLY A 13 4.76 -12.77 15.25
C GLY A 13 5.49 -11.42 15.21
N ASP A 14 6.80 -11.48 15.46
CA ASP A 14 7.71 -10.34 15.37
C ASP A 14 8.02 -10.02 13.91
N GLY A 15 7.72 -8.80 13.49
CA GLY A 15 7.91 -8.37 12.11
C GLY A 15 7.67 -6.88 11.93
N ALA A 16 7.96 -6.39 10.72
CA ALA A 16 7.66 -5.02 10.35
C ALA A 16 6.46 -4.96 9.41
N ILE A 17 5.74 -3.84 9.41
CA ILE A 17 4.71 -3.55 8.42
C ILE A 17 5.08 -2.34 7.58
N SER A 18 4.71 -2.36 6.31
CA SER A 18 4.73 -1.19 5.44
C SER A 18 3.44 -1.12 4.62
N MET A 19 3.03 0.10 4.26
CA MET A 19 1.92 0.32 3.34
C MET A 19 2.47 0.47 1.94
N ARG A 20 1.90 -0.26 0.99
CA ARG A 20 2.29 -0.25 -0.41
C ARG A 20 1.15 0.26 -1.25
N VAL A 21 1.41 1.29 -2.05
CA VAL A 21 0.43 1.87 -2.97
C VAL A 21 0.92 1.63 -4.40
N SER A 22 0.09 0.99 -5.21
CA SER A 22 0.36 0.73 -6.62
C SER A 22 -0.62 1.50 -7.48
N LEU A 23 -0.09 2.20 -8.48
CA LEU A 23 -0.86 2.77 -9.58
C LEU A 23 -1.02 1.67 -10.63
N LEU A 24 -2.25 1.29 -10.92
CA LEU A 24 -2.61 0.33 -11.96
C LEU A 24 -3.20 1.07 -13.15
N GLY A 25 -2.85 0.67 -14.37
CA GLY A 25 -3.53 1.11 -15.58
C GLY A 25 -4.78 0.27 -15.86
N ASN A 26 -5.44 0.57 -16.98
CA ASN A 26 -6.67 -0.10 -17.40
C ASN A 26 -6.52 -1.63 -17.57
N ASP A 27 -5.34 -2.09 -18.00
CA ASP A 27 -5.02 -3.53 -18.15
C ASP A 27 -4.66 -4.23 -16.82
N GLU A 28 -4.95 -3.61 -15.68
CA GLU A 28 -4.48 -3.99 -14.33
C GLU A 28 -2.95 -4.08 -14.19
N LYS A 29 -2.20 -3.67 -15.22
CA LYS A 29 -0.75 -3.62 -15.20
C LYS A 29 -0.29 -2.51 -14.25
N ARG A 30 0.65 -2.87 -13.39
CA ARG A 30 1.26 -1.95 -12.42
C ARG A 30 2.19 -0.97 -13.13
N LEU A 31 1.84 0.30 -13.09
CA LEU A 31 2.60 1.39 -13.71
C LEU A 31 3.66 1.96 -12.76
N LYS A 32 3.27 2.23 -11.51
CA LYS A 32 4.15 2.79 -10.47
C LYS A 32 3.82 2.16 -9.13
N ARG A 33 4.81 2.08 -8.25
CA ARG A 33 4.62 1.57 -6.88
C ARG A 33 5.49 2.34 -5.92
N LYS A 34 4.91 2.74 -4.80
CA LYS A 34 5.62 3.37 -3.68
C LYS A 34 5.23 2.66 -2.39
N LYS A 35 6.14 2.64 -1.42
CA LYS A 35 5.87 2.12 -0.09
C LYS A 35 6.28 3.14 0.97
N THR A 36 5.65 3.05 2.13
CA THR A 36 6.09 3.76 3.33
C THR A 36 7.32 3.11 3.93
N ALA A 37 7.93 3.77 4.92
CA ALA A 37 8.89 3.11 5.81
C ALA A 37 8.27 1.91 6.52
N SER A 38 9.11 0.91 6.82
CA SER A 38 8.71 -0.26 7.61
C SER A 38 8.62 0.12 9.10
N ARG A 39 7.53 -0.25 9.76
CA ARG A 39 7.27 -0.03 11.19
C ARG A 39 7.19 -1.37 11.92
N ARG A 40 8.03 -1.60 12.94
CA ARG A 40 8.10 -2.88 13.66
C ARG A 40 6.94 -3.04 14.66
N ASN A 41 6.39 -4.26 14.75
CA ASN A 41 5.55 -4.76 15.85
C ASN A 41 4.33 -3.89 16.25
N VAL A 42 3.66 -3.26 15.30
CA VAL A 42 2.47 -2.43 15.60
C VAL A 42 1.19 -2.98 14.95
N ARG A 43 0.27 -3.50 15.78
CA ARG A 43 -1.15 -3.68 15.40
C ARG A 43 -1.82 -2.35 15.03
N ASN A 44 -1.26 -1.25 15.54
CA ASN A 44 -1.69 0.13 15.31
C ASN A 44 -0.48 0.97 14.90
N ALA A 45 -0.20 1.03 13.60
CA ALA A 45 0.96 1.77 13.10
C ALA A 45 0.59 3.18 12.66
N GLN A 46 1.50 4.11 12.91
CA GLN A 46 1.48 5.47 12.36
C GLN A 46 2.60 5.60 11.34
N PHE A 47 2.24 6.03 10.14
CA PHE A 47 3.18 6.30 9.05
C PHE A 47 3.40 7.80 8.92
N ASN A 48 2.30 8.57 8.79
CA ASN A 48 2.33 10.01 8.54
C ASN A 48 3.20 10.38 7.33
N GLU A 49 3.14 9.56 6.28
CA GLU A 49 3.96 9.66 5.09
C GLU A 49 3.12 10.07 3.87
N SER A 50 3.67 10.93 3.02
CA SER A 50 3.05 11.30 1.75
C SER A 50 3.71 10.58 0.59
N LEU A 51 2.91 9.81 -0.15
CA LEU A 51 3.32 9.12 -1.36
C LEU A 51 2.79 9.89 -2.59
N ASN A 52 3.70 10.52 -3.32
CA ASN A 52 3.37 11.34 -4.49
C ASN A 52 3.57 10.58 -5.80
N PHE A 53 2.57 10.59 -6.69
CA PHE A 53 2.64 9.96 -8.01
C PHE A 53 2.41 11.01 -9.08
N GLY A 54 3.37 11.16 -10.00
CA GLY A 54 3.14 11.94 -11.21
C GLY A 54 2.28 11.13 -12.18
N VAL A 55 1.06 11.61 -12.46
CA VAL A 55 0.09 11.01 -13.37
C VAL A 55 -0.27 12.03 -14.47
N PRO A 56 -0.16 11.67 -15.75
CA PRO A 56 -0.62 12.53 -16.84
C PRO A 56 -2.14 12.73 -16.80
N LYS A 57 -2.63 13.94 -17.11
CA LYS A 57 -4.08 14.26 -17.11
C LYS A 57 -4.91 13.26 -17.93
N ARG A 58 -4.42 12.88 -19.11
CA ARG A 58 -5.07 11.91 -20.02
C ARG A 58 -5.31 10.52 -19.42
N SER A 59 -4.57 10.16 -18.38
CA SER A 59 -4.62 8.83 -17.77
C SER A 59 -5.42 8.82 -16.45
N LEU A 60 -5.94 9.97 -15.99
CA LEU A 60 -6.59 10.06 -14.68
C LEU A 60 -7.85 9.17 -14.58
N CYS A 61 -8.60 9.02 -15.67
CA CYS A 61 -9.81 8.19 -15.71
C CYS A 61 -9.50 6.68 -15.81
N ASP A 62 -8.29 6.33 -16.24
CA ASP A 62 -7.89 4.95 -16.58
C ASP A 62 -6.94 4.36 -15.54
N ILE A 63 -6.82 4.99 -14.38
CA ILE A 63 -5.95 4.54 -13.30
C ILE A 63 -6.73 4.09 -12.07
N SER A 64 -6.23 3.03 -11.45
CA SER A 64 -6.70 2.55 -10.15
C SER A 64 -5.56 2.60 -9.13
N LEU A 65 -5.91 2.81 -7.85
CA LEU A 65 -4.97 2.71 -6.75
C LEU A 65 -5.22 1.40 -5.98
N GLU A 66 -4.24 0.50 -6.01
CA GLU A 66 -4.21 -0.69 -5.15
C GLU A 66 -3.39 -0.36 -3.90
N ILE A 67 -3.97 -0.52 -2.72
CA ILE A 67 -3.32 -0.30 -1.43
C ILE A 67 -3.20 -1.65 -0.72
N GLU A 68 -1.99 -2.01 -0.30
CA GLU A 68 -1.69 -3.30 0.31
C GLU A 68 -0.86 -3.10 1.58
N VAL A 69 -1.29 -3.75 2.66
CA VAL A 69 -0.45 -3.89 3.86
C VAL A 69 0.54 -5.02 3.62
N ARG A 70 1.83 -4.72 3.73
CA ARG A 70 2.91 -5.71 3.70
C ARG A 70 3.40 -5.97 5.11
N PHE A 71 3.38 -7.22 5.51
CA PHE A 71 4.14 -7.69 6.67
C PHE A 71 5.51 -8.16 6.15
N GLU A 72 6.55 -8.00 6.95
CA GLU A 72 7.93 -8.40 6.67
C GLU A 72 8.39 -9.18 7.92
N CYS A 73 8.24 -10.51 7.89
CA CYS A 73 8.74 -11.42 8.92
C CYS A 73 10.10 -11.98 8.47
N GLY A 74 11.10 -11.99 9.35
CA GLY A 74 12.51 -12.28 9.01
C GLY A 74 12.87 -13.70 8.54
N SER A 75 11.90 -14.55 8.20
CA SER A 75 12.15 -15.84 7.55
C SER A 75 11.65 -15.79 6.11
N ASN A 76 12.44 -16.32 5.18
CA ASN A 76 12.20 -16.35 3.73
C ASN A 76 10.96 -17.17 3.29
N LEU A 77 9.84 -17.05 3.99
CA LEU A 77 8.59 -17.69 3.63
C LEU A 77 7.64 -16.62 3.10
N ASN A 78 7.36 -16.75 1.81
CA ASN A 78 6.43 -15.99 0.97
C ASN A 78 4.96 -16.15 1.43
N LEU A 79 4.70 -16.21 2.74
CA LEU A 79 3.40 -16.45 3.37
C LEU A 79 2.96 -15.25 4.21
N ASP A 80 3.09 -14.04 3.66
CA ASP A 80 2.49 -12.86 4.27
C ASP A 80 0.99 -12.81 3.99
N GLY A 81 0.19 -12.79 5.06
CA GLY A 81 -1.21 -12.41 5.00
C GLY A 81 -1.34 -10.99 4.46
N LYS A 82 -1.76 -10.85 3.20
CA LYS A 82 -1.93 -9.56 2.53
C LYS A 82 -3.34 -9.04 2.77
N GLY A 83 -3.45 -7.99 3.57
CA GLY A 83 -4.65 -7.15 3.54
C GLY A 83 -4.59 -6.25 2.31
N LYS A 84 -5.50 -6.44 1.36
CA LYS A 84 -5.63 -5.57 0.18
C LYS A 84 -6.91 -4.75 0.28
N CYS A 85 -6.80 -3.45 0.02
CA CYS A 85 -7.95 -2.60 -0.27
C CYS A 85 -7.74 -1.91 -1.61
N TRP A 86 -8.84 -1.75 -2.34
CA TRP A 86 -8.84 -1.15 -3.66
C TRP A 86 -9.53 0.21 -3.56
N ALA A 87 -8.87 1.23 -4.06
CA ALA A 87 -9.46 2.56 -4.21
C ALA A 87 -9.48 2.89 -5.70
N VAL A 88 -10.68 3.01 -6.27
CA VAL A 88 -10.85 3.53 -7.62
C VAL A 88 -10.89 5.05 -7.52
N VAL A 89 -9.92 5.72 -8.12
CA VAL A 89 -9.92 7.18 -8.19
C VAL A 89 -10.83 7.56 -9.34
N ARG A 90 -12.05 8.01 -9.05
CA ARG A 90 -12.89 8.67 -10.04
C ARG A 90 -12.72 10.17 -9.88
N THR A 91 -12.16 10.83 -10.88
CA THR A 91 -12.24 12.29 -10.97
C THR A 91 -13.66 12.68 -11.38
N PRO A 92 -14.17 13.86 -10.94
CA PRO A 92 -15.45 14.38 -11.40
C PRO A 92 -15.52 14.54 -12.91
#